data_AF-A0A450SF39-F1
#
_entry.id   AF-A0A450SF39-F1
#
_cell.length_a   1.000
_cell.length_b   1.000
_cell.length_c   1.000
_cell.angle_alpha   90.00
_cell.angle_beta   90.00
_cell.angle_gamma   90.00
#
_symmetry.space_group_name_H-M   'P 1'
#
loop_
_entity.id
_entity.type
_entity.pdbx_description
1 polymer ?
#
loop_
_entity_poly.entity_id
_entity_poly.type
_entity_poly.pdbx_seq_one_letter_code
_entity_poly.pdbx_strand_id
1 'polypeptide(L)'
;MILPYRRQLPNSLRAKRNLVGLLYRQGWDRQRVLDLFAVLDWMMRLPEELEQQLWQDIETIEGETKMPYVTSVERLATQKGLQQGRQEGIQLGKEKGLQEGEYKKAAEVARVAMAKGMDIGVVAEISGLSEEEIRRLFAH
;
A
#
# COMPACT_ATOMS: atom_id res chain seq x y z
N MET A 1 -13.45 14.23 37.83
CA MET A 1 -14.03 15.56 37.53
C MET A 1 -13.30 16.11 36.30
N ILE A 2 -13.79 15.81 35.07
CA ILE A 2 -14.36 16.75 34.04
C ILE A 2 -13.35 17.87 33.64
N LEU A 3 -12.81 17.99 32.41
CA LEU A 3 -13.51 18.31 31.14
C LEU A 3 -12.75 17.84 29.85
N PRO A 4 -13.50 17.53 28.77
CA PRO A 4 -12.98 17.09 27.46
C PRO A 4 -12.61 18.29 26.56
N TYR A 5 -11.51 18.18 25.80
CA TYR A 5 -11.07 19.24 24.88
C TYR A 5 -11.91 19.24 23.59
N ARG A 6 -13.03 19.97 23.68
CA ARG A 6 -13.73 20.76 22.66
C ARG A 6 -13.34 20.53 21.18
N ARG A 7 -14.24 19.83 20.48
CA ARG A 7 -14.52 19.97 19.03
C ARG A 7 -14.52 21.45 18.61
N GLN A 8 -13.62 21.84 17.71
CA GLN A 8 -13.80 22.99 16.81
C GLN A 8 -13.50 22.54 15.37
N LEU A 9 -14.42 21.75 14.80
CA LEU A 9 -14.48 21.42 13.38
C LEU A 9 -15.75 22.02 12.71
N PRO A 10 -15.89 23.35 12.57
CA PRO A 10 -16.84 23.88 11.57
C PRO A 10 -16.20 24.80 10.51
N ASN A 11 -14.91 25.14 10.64
CA ASN A 11 -14.27 26.13 9.75
C ASN A 11 -13.52 25.53 8.56
N SER A 12 -13.01 24.29 8.62
CA SER A 12 -12.22 23.73 7.50
C SER A 12 -13.08 23.25 6.31
N LEU A 13 -14.30 22.74 6.56
CA LEU A 13 -15.26 22.37 5.51
C LEU A 13 -15.70 23.58 4.67
N ARG A 14 -15.97 24.71 5.33
CA ARG A 14 -16.41 25.93 4.67
C ARG A 14 -15.27 26.54 3.84
N ALA A 15 -14.04 26.48 4.36
CA ALA A 15 -12.85 26.88 3.64
C ALA A 15 -12.60 25.98 2.41
N LYS A 16 -12.73 24.65 2.55
CA LYS A 16 -12.62 23.70 1.44
C LYS A 16 -13.71 23.95 0.38
N ARG A 17 -14.98 24.08 0.76
CA ARG A 17 -16.07 24.37 -0.20
C ARG A 17 -15.88 25.71 -0.92
N ASN A 18 -15.43 26.75 -0.22
CA ASN A 18 -15.13 28.04 -0.84
C ASN A 18 -13.94 27.95 -1.80
N LEU A 19 -12.90 27.16 -1.46
CA LEU A 19 -11.77 26.91 -2.36
C LEU A 19 -12.24 26.14 -3.59
N VAL A 20 -12.98 25.05 -3.42
CA VAL A 20 -13.57 24.27 -4.53
C VAL A 20 -14.40 25.18 -5.43
N GLY A 21 -15.30 26.00 -4.88
CA GLY A 21 -16.09 26.98 -5.65
C GLY A 21 -15.30 28.15 -6.27
N LEU A 22 -14.08 28.43 -5.81
CA LEU A 22 -13.15 29.39 -6.43
C LEU A 22 -12.39 28.75 -7.60
N LEU A 23 -12.00 27.47 -7.45
CA LEU A 23 -11.31 26.70 -8.48
C LEU A 23 -12.17 26.51 -9.73
N TYR A 24 -13.47 26.23 -9.55
CA TYR A 24 -14.42 26.11 -10.66
C TYR A 24 -14.64 27.45 -11.40
N ARG A 25 -14.60 28.59 -10.70
CA ARG A 25 -14.78 29.92 -11.31
C ARG A 25 -13.55 30.45 -12.06
N GLN A 26 -12.35 29.99 -11.70
CA GLN A 26 -11.10 30.45 -12.33
C GLN A 26 -10.66 29.63 -13.55
N GLY A 27 -11.40 28.58 -13.94
CA GLY A 27 -11.10 27.81 -15.16
C GLY A 27 -9.79 27.02 -15.09
N TRP A 28 -9.42 26.54 -13.90
CA TRP A 28 -8.20 25.76 -13.71
C TRP A 28 -8.22 24.46 -14.52
N ASP A 29 -7.05 24.05 -15.01
CA ASP A 29 -6.90 22.78 -15.69
C ASP A 29 -7.08 21.60 -14.72
N ARG A 30 -7.49 20.46 -15.28
CA ARG A 30 -7.81 19.24 -14.53
C ARG A 30 -6.68 18.78 -13.61
N GLN A 31 -5.42 18.95 -14.00
CA GLN A 31 -4.27 18.46 -13.25
C GLN A 31 -4.03 19.29 -12.00
N ARG A 32 -4.12 20.62 -12.10
CA ARG A 32 -3.97 21.52 -10.95
C ARG A 32 -5.01 21.31 -9.86
N VAL A 33 -6.26 21.02 -10.23
CA VAL A 33 -7.30 20.72 -9.25
C VAL A 33 -6.94 19.42 -8.51
N LEU A 34 -6.45 18.40 -9.23
CA LEU A 34 -6.05 17.10 -8.65
C LEU A 34 -4.87 17.23 -7.69
N ASP A 35 -3.88 18.04 -8.06
CA ASP A 35 -2.71 18.30 -7.21
C ASP A 35 -3.12 19.00 -5.91
N LEU A 36 -4.06 19.94 -5.98
CA LEU A 36 -4.58 20.61 -4.79
C LEU A 36 -5.42 19.68 -3.91
N PHE A 37 -6.24 18.79 -4.50
CA PHE A 37 -6.96 17.77 -3.72
C PHE A 37 -5.99 16.83 -2.99
N ALA A 38 -4.92 16.38 -3.65
CA ALA A 38 -3.91 15.54 -3.03
C ALA A 38 -3.21 16.25 -1.85
N VAL A 39 -2.91 17.54 -1.99
CA VAL A 39 -2.34 18.36 -0.91
C VAL A 39 -3.34 18.53 0.24
N LEU A 40 -4.61 18.79 -0.06
CA LEU A 40 -5.67 18.96 0.92
C LEU A 40 -6.00 17.68 1.70
N ASP A 41 -5.86 16.53 1.06
CA ASP A 41 -6.04 15.21 1.67
C ASP A 41 -4.83 14.86 2.56
N TRP A 42 -3.62 15.23 2.13
CA TRP A 42 -2.40 15.05 2.91
C TRP A 42 -2.32 15.99 4.13
N MET A 43 -2.80 17.23 4.02
CA MET A 43 -2.78 18.20 5.11
C MET A 43 -3.88 17.97 6.17
N MET A 44 -4.96 17.26 5.83
CA MET A 44 -6.03 16.95 6.77
C MET A 44 -6.59 15.55 6.49
N ARG A 45 -6.27 14.56 7.34
CA ARG A 45 -7.06 13.32 7.41
C ARG A 45 -8.48 13.70 7.82
N LEU A 46 -9.37 13.76 6.84
CA LEU A 46 -10.76 14.10 7.06
C LEU A 46 -11.45 12.86 7.66
N PRO A 47 -12.32 13.02 8.68
CA PRO A 47 -13.20 11.93 9.11
C PRO A 47 -14.01 11.42 7.92
N GLU A 48 -14.16 10.10 7.82
CA GLU A 48 -14.75 9.38 6.69
C GLU A 48 -16.14 9.91 6.33
N GLU A 49 -16.90 10.38 7.32
CA GLU A 49 -18.25 10.93 7.14
C GLU A 49 -18.25 12.28 6.41
N LEU A 50 -17.24 13.11 6.66
CA LEU A 50 -17.10 14.41 6.00
C LEU A 50 -16.52 14.28 4.59
N GLU A 51 -15.75 13.23 4.35
CA GLU A 51 -15.28 12.88 3.02
C GLU A 51 -16.44 12.44 2.13
N GLN A 52 -17.29 11.54 2.62
CA GLN A 52 -18.49 11.12 1.91
C GLN A 52 -19.44 12.29 1.59
N GLN A 53 -19.62 13.21 2.53
CA GLN A 53 -20.46 14.39 2.30
C GLN A 53 -19.86 15.34 1.25
N LEU A 54 -18.54 15.49 1.21
CA LEU A 54 -17.84 16.25 0.18
C LEU A 54 -17.97 15.58 -1.20
N TRP A 55 -17.89 14.24 -1.26
CA TRP A 55 -18.08 13.48 -2.49
C TRP A 55 -19.49 13.65 -3.09
N GLN A 56 -20.54 13.62 -2.24
CA GLN A 56 -21.91 13.87 -2.67
C GLN A 56 -22.12 15.30 -3.22
N ASP A 57 -21.49 16.30 -2.59
CA ASP A 57 -21.56 17.68 -3.08
C ASP A 57 -20.89 17.83 -4.45
N ILE A 58 -19.72 17.20 -4.64
CA ILE A 58 -18.96 17.26 -5.90
C ILE A 58 -19.72 16.54 -7.02
N GLU A 59 -20.29 15.36 -6.75
CA GLU A 59 -21.12 14.63 -7.72
C GLU A 59 -22.33 15.47 -8.17
N THR A 60 -22.94 16.21 -7.25
CA THR A 60 -24.06 17.13 -7.55
C THR A 60 -23.61 18.29 -8.43
N ILE A 61 -22.42 18.87 -8.19
CA ILE A 61 -21.85 19.98 -8.99
C ILE A 61 -21.39 19.50 -10.38
N GLU A 62 -20.91 18.25 -10.48
CA GLU A 62 -20.50 17.64 -11.76
C GLU A 62 -21.67 17.37 -12.70
N GLY A 63 -22.87 17.10 -12.18
CA GLY A 63 -24.09 16.98 -13.00
C GLY A 63 -24.37 18.22 -13.87
N GLU A 64 -23.87 19.39 -13.44
CA GLU A 64 -24.02 20.67 -14.15
C GLU A 64 -22.83 21.02 -15.06
N THR A 65 -21.69 20.32 -14.93
CA THR A 65 -20.42 20.69 -15.58
C THR A 65 -19.84 19.51 -16.39
N LYS A 66 -19.52 19.70 -17.68
CA LYS A 66 -19.03 18.63 -18.61
C LYS A 66 -17.64 18.02 -18.29
N MET A 67 -17.18 18.01 -17.05
CA MET A 67 -15.88 17.44 -16.66
C MET A 67 -16.00 16.53 -15.42
N PRO A 68 -16.10 15.19 -15.60
CA PRO A 68 -16.30 14.25 -14.49
C PRO A 68 -15.01 14.05 -13.68
N TYR A 69 -15.02 14.58 -12.46
CA TYR A 69 -13.88 14.69 -11.57
C TYR A 69 -13.85 13.52 -10.56
N VAL A 70 -15.01 13.05 -10.09
CA VAL A 70 -15.17 11.79 -9.34
C VAL A 70 -14.52 10.61 -10.06
N THR A 71 -14.85 10.40 -11.34
CA THR A 71 -14.25 9.34 -12.17
C THR A 71 -12.75 9.50 -12.36
N SER A 72 -12.22 10.71 -12.20
CA SER A 72 -10.81 11.01 -12.37
C SER A 72 -10.00 10.69 -11.12
N VAL A 73 -10.53 10.99 -9.92
CA VAL A 73 -9.91 10.63 -8.65
C VAL A 73 -10.00 9.14 -8.39
N GLU A 74 -11.15 8.51 -8.65
CA GLU A 74 -11.31 7.04 -8.57
C GLU A 74 -10.30 6.31 -9.49
N ARG A 75 -10.11 6.81 -10.72
CA ARG A 75 -9.11 6.26 -11.64
C ARG A 75 -7.69 6.41 -11.09
N LEU A 76 -7.35 7.56 -10.50
CA LEU A 76 -6.02 7.77 -9.93
C LEU A 76 -5.79 6.93 -8.67
N ALA A 77 -6.78 6.80 -7.80
CA ALA A 77 -6.74 5.94 -6.63
C ALA A 77 -6.57 4.47 -7.05
N THR A 78 -7.33 4.02 -8.05
CA THR A 78 -7.23 2.67 -8.61
C THR A 78 -5.85 2.42 -9.23
N GLN A 79 -5.34 3.37 -10.04
CA GLN A 79 -4.01 3.25 -10.64
C GLN A 79 -2.90 3.20 -9.59
N LYS A 80 -2.96 4.06 -8.56
CA LYS A 80 -2.00 4.05 -7.45
C LYS A 80 -2.06 2.73 -6.67
N GLY A 81 -3.26 2.26 -6.34
CA GLY A 81 -3.46 0.99 -5.63
C GLY A 81 -2.92 -0.21 -6.42
N LEU A 82 -3.17 -0.27 -7.72
CA LEU A 82 -2.62 -1.30 -8.60
C LEU A 82 -1.09 -1.23 -8.70
N GLN A 83 -0.53 -0.01 -8.79
CA GLN A 83 0.91 0.19 -8.86
C GLN A 83 1.60 -0.24 -7.56
N GLN A 84 1.06 0.14 -6.41
CA GLN A 84 1.56 -0.25 -5.09
C GLN A 84 1.47 -1.77 -4.89
N GLY A 85 0.30 -2.36 -5.13
CA GLY A 85 0.11 -3.81 -4.99
C GLY A 85 1.03 -4.61 -5.91
N ARG A 86 1.30 -4.13 -7.13
CA ARG A 86 2.26 -4.77 -8.04
C ARG A 86 3.69 -4.66 -7.52
N GLN A 87 4.10 -3.50 -7.00
CA GLN A 87 5.44 -3.31 -6.45
C GLN A 87 5.67 -4.20 -5.22
N GLU A 88 4.73 -4.21 -4.29
CA GLU A 88 4.77 -5.06 -3.10
C GLU A 88 4.79 -6.56 -3.47
N GLY A 89 3.93 -6.98 -4.40
CA GLY A 89 3.89 -8.35 -4.88
C GLY A 89 5.19 -8.81 -5.54
N ILE A 90 5.83 -7.94 -6.33
CA ILE A 90 7.14 -8.23 -6.93
C ILE A 90 8.22 -8.35 -5.86
N GLN A 91 8.23 -7.45 -4.88
CA GLN A 91 9.25 -7.46 -3.81
C GLN A 91 9.12 -8.73 -2.95
N LEU A 92 7.91 -9.03 -2.48
CA LEU A 92 7.63 -10.24 -1.71
C LEU A 92 7.95 -11.51 -2.51
N GLY A 93 7.59 -11.53 -3.80
CA GLY A 93 7.89 -12.65 -4.68
C GLY A 93 9.39 -12.87 -4.89
N LYS A 94 10.18 -11.80 -5.02
CA LYS A 94 11.64 -11.89 -5.12
C LYS A 94 12.28 -12.40 -3.84
N GLU A 95 11.89 -11.87 -2.69
CA GLU A 95 12.42 -12.28 -1.39
C GLU A 95 12.11 -13.75 -1.11
N LYS A 96 10.85 -14.15 -1.28
CA LYS A 96 10.43 -15.54 -1.11
C LYS A 96 11.13 -16.48 -2.09
N GLY A 97 11.23 -16.08 -3.36
CA GLY A 97 11.90 -16.87 -4.39
C GLY A 97 13.40 -17.06 -4.12
N LEU A 98 14.07 -16.02 -3.60
CA LEU A 98 15.48 -16.10 -3.20
C LEU A 98 15.66 -17.06 -2.02
N GLN A 99 14.88 -16.90 -0.95
CA GLN A 99 14.95 -17.78 0.22
C GLN A 99 14.65 -19.25 -0.14
N GLU A 100 13.61 -19.50 -0.94
CA GLU A 100 13.31 -20.85 -1.40
C GLU A 100 14.43 -21.44 -2.26
N GLY A 101 15.06 -20.61 -3.10
CA GLY A 101 16.20 -21.02 -3.93
C GLY A 101 17.44 -21.38 -3.11
N GLU A 102 17.79 -20.53 -2.13
CA GLU A 102 18.89 -20.77 -1.20
C GLU A 102 18.66 -22.03 -0.38
N TYR A 103 17.45 -22.20 0.17
CA TYR A 103 17.08 -23.39 0.92
C TYR A 103 17.12 -24.66 0.05
N LYS A 104 16.59 -24.62 -1.17
CA LYS A 104 16.65 -25.77 -2.10
C LYS A 104 18.09 -26.17 -2.41
N LYS A 105 18.96 -25.19 -2.67
CA LYS A 105 20.38 -25.45 -2.91
C LYS A 105 21.07 -26.04 -1.67
N ALA A 106 20.80 -25.48 -0.49
CA ALA A 106 21.33 -25.99 0.77
C ALA A 106 20.86 -27.43 1.05
N ALA A 107 19.58 -27.72 0.83
CA ALA A 107 19.00 -29.05 0.98
C ALA A 107 19.59 -30.07 -0.03
N GLU A 108 19.87 -29.64 -1.26
CA GLU A 108 20.54 -30.48 -2.26
C GLU A 108 21.98 -30.81 -1.86
N VAL A 109 22.74 -29.81 -1.41
CA VAL A 109 24.08 -30.01 -0.85
C VAL A 109 24.03 -30.99 0.32
N ALA A 110 23.09 -30.81 1.24
CA ALA A 110 22.90 -31.70 2.38
C ALA A 110 22.59 -33.14 1.95
N ARG A 111 21.72 -33.34 0.95
CA ARG A 111 21.44 -34.66 0.36
C ARG A 111 22.67 -35.34 -0.23
N VAL A 112 23.44 -34.62 -1.03
CA VAL A 112 24.65 -35.19 -1.65
C VAL A 112 25.68 -35.54 -0.58
N ALA A 113 25.87 -34.70 0.43
CA ALA A 113 26.82 -34.92 1.50
C ALA A 113 26.43 -36.11 2.40
N MET A 114 25.16 -36.21 2.79
CA MET A 114 24.63 -37.35 3.55
C MET A 114 24.73 -38.65 2.75
N ALA A 115 24.44 -38.63 1.45
CA ALA A 115 24.58 -39.81 0.58
C ALA A 115 26.04 -40.27 0.44
N LYS A 116 27.01 -39.37 0.63
CA LYS A 116 28.45 -39.69 0.68
C LYS A 116 28.90 -40.21 2.05
N GLY A 117 27.99 -40.34 3.02
CA GLY A 117 28.29 -40.84 4.36
C GLY A 117 28.95 -39.81 5.27
N MET A 118 28.82 -38.51 4.99
CA MET A 118 29.31 -37.47 5.89
C MET A 118 28.45 -37.40 7.16
N ASP A 119 29.09 -37.04 8.28
CA ASP A 119 28.39 -36.82 9.55
C ASP A 119 27.50 -35.58 9.49
N ILE A 120 26.37 -35.62 10.19
CA ILE A 120 25.36 -34.57 10.17
C ILE A 120 25.89 -33.20 10.59
N GLY A 121 26.84 -33.14 11.54
CA GLY A 121 27.47 -31.89 11.97
C GLY A 121 28.31 -31.26 10.86
N VAL A 122 29.05 -32.08 10.11
CA VAL A 122 29.84 -31.63 8.95
C VAL A 122 28.91 -31.19 7.81
N VAL A 123 27.79 -31.89 7.62
CA VAL A 123 26.78 -31.50 6.62
C VAL A 123 26.12 -30.17 6.98
N ALA A 124 25.83 -29.93 8.26
CA ALA A 124 25.29 -28.66 8.75
C ALA A 124 26.22 -27.49 8.42
N GLU A 125 27.52 -27.66 8.67
CA GLU A 125 28.54 -26.64 8.36
C GLU A 125 28.64 -26.33 6.87
N ILE A 126 28.64 -27.35 6.01
CA ILE A 126 28.81 -27.18 4.54
C ILE A 126 27.55 -26.63 3.88
N SER A 127 26.37 -27.12 4.28
CA SER A 127 25.10 -26.72 3.67
C SER A 127 24.54 -25.42 4.23
N GLY A 128 24.99 -25.00 5.42
CA GLY A 128 24.45 -23.85 6.14
C GLY A 128 23.08 -24.11 6.77
N LEU A 129 22.61 -25.36 6.77
CA LEU A 129 21.39 -25.79 7.45
C LEU A 129 21.69 -26.21 8.89
N SER A 130 20.73 -26.07 9.79
CA SER A 130 20.80 -26.67 11.11
C SER A 130 20.70 -28.19 11.06
N GLU A 131 21.24 -28.87 12.07
CA GLU A 131 21.09 -30.31 12.20
C GLU A 131 19.61 -30.72 12.31
N GLU A 132 18.76 -29.91 12.95
CA GLU A 132 17.32 -30.15 13.01
C GLU A 132 16.66 -30.11 11.63
N GLU A 133 17.02 -29.13 10.78
CA GLU A 133 16.52 -29.04 9.40
C GLU A 133 16.97 -30.24 8.57
N ILE A 134 18.24 -30.65 8.72
CA ILE A 134 18.78 -31.85 8.06
C ILE A 134 18.03 -33.09 8.55
N ARG A 135 17.86 -33.28 9.87
CA ARG A 135 17.08 -34.40 10.43
C ARG A 135 15.66 -34.44 9.88
N ARG A 136 15.00 -33.29 9.74
CA ARG A 136 13.65 -33.19 9.15
C ARG A 136 13.62 -33.54 7.66
N LEU A 137 14.66 -33.17 6.90
CA LEU A 137 14.78 -33.49 5.48
C LEU A 137 14.90 -35.01 5.21
N PHE A 138 15.41 -35.77 6.17
CA PHE A 138 15.62 -37.22 6.07
C PHE A 138 14.75 -38.04 7.03
N ALA A 139 13.90 -37.41 7.83
CA ALA A 139 12.89 -38.11 8.61
C ALA A 139 11.90 -38.77 7.64
N HIS A 140 11.72 -40.09 7.76
CA HIS A 140 10.71 -40.87 7.04
C HIS A 140 9.54 -41.19 7.98
#